data_AF-A0A930B7T6-F1
#
_entry.id   AF-A0A930B7T6-F1
#
_cell.length_a   1.000
_cell.length_b   1.000
_cell.length_c   1.000
_cell.angle_alpha   90.00
_cell.angle_beta   90.00
_cell.angle_gamma   90.00
#
_symmetry.space_group_name_H-M   'P 1'
#
loop_
_entity.id
_entity.type
_entity.pdbx_description
1 polymer ?
#
loop_
_entity_poly.entity_id
_entity_poly.type
_entity_poly.pdbx_seq_one_letter_code
_entity_poly.pdbx_strand_id
1 'polypeptide(L)'
;MTDEKDSDTKRVAKKLTIKTELNLIGIVKAGMEYIKEHINVEKIKEKAFDESTAATSGYRSTAATSGNRSTAIVEGEDSVAIALGARSKAKGALGCWLILAEWEENDDGMYRKDVKCFKVDGEIIKADMFYMLEDGEAVLVDSGDENE
;
A
#
# COMPACT_ATOMS: atom_id res chain seq x y z
N MET A 1 -3.51 -32.98 -39.23
CA MET A 1 -4.31 -32.95 -37.99
C MET A 1 -5.48 -33.88 -38.22
N THR A 2 -5.79 -34.75 -37.27
CA THR A 2 -7.06 -35.50 -37.29
C THR A 2 -8.18 -34.58 -36.81
N ASP A 3 -9.38 -34.80 -37.33
CA ASP A 3 -10.58 -34.01 -37.07
C ASP A 3 -10.92 -34.04 -35.56
N GLU A 4 -11.30 -32.89 -35.01
CA GLU A 4 -11.65 -32.76 -33.60
C GLU A 4 -12.89 -33.59 -33.26
N LYS A 5 -12.82 -34.35 -32.16
CA LYS A 5 -14.00 -34.88 -31.48
C LYS A 5 -14.22 -34.06 -30.22
N ASP A 6 -15.41 -33.49 -30.09
CA ASP A 6 -15.82 -32.46 -29.12
C ASP A 6 -15.54 -32.75 -27.63
N SER A 7 -15.06 -33.94 -27.27
CA SER A 7 -14.90 -34.36 -25.87
C SER A 7 -13.49 -34.80 -25.47
N ASP A 8 -12.50 -34.84 -26.39
CA ASP A 8 -11.16 -35.34 -26.09
C ASP A 8 -10.08 -34.23 -26.17
N THR A 9 -9.35 -34.03 -25.06
CA THR A 9 -8.27 -33.05 -24.95
C THR A 9 -6.91 -33.59 -25.41
N LYS A 10 -6.80 -34.91 -25.63
CA LYS A 10 -5.55 -35.53 -26.08
C LYS A 10 -5.28 -35.16 -27.54
N ARG A 11 -4.06 -34.71 -27.80
CA ARG A 11 -3.58 -34.44 -29.16
C ARG A 11 -2.47 -35.44 -29.50
N VAL A 12 -2.56 -36.06 -30.67
CA VAL A 12 -1.52 -36.96 -31.21
C VAL A 12 -0.95 -36.34 -32.47
N ALA A 13 0.37 -36.19 -32.54
CA ALA A 13 1.07 -35.73 -33.73
C ALA A 13 1.93 -36.88 -34.30
N LYS A 14 1.85 -37.09 -35.62
CA LYS A 14 2.69 -38.09 -36.32
C LYS A 14 4.17 -37.67 -36.38
N LYS A 15 4.45 -36.37 -36.27
CA LYS A 15 5.79 -35.79 -36.28
C LYS A 15 5.79 -34.47 -35.49
N LEU A 16 6.69 -34.34 -34.52
CA LEU A 16 6.95 -33.11 -33.77
C LEU A 16 8.34 -32.60 -34.15
N THR A 17 8.45 -31.36 -34.60
CA THR A 17 9.73 -30.75 -34.98
C THR A 17 10.04 -29.60 -34.03
N ILE A 18 11.10 -29.74 -33.24
CA ILE A 18 11.66 -28.64 -32.44
C ILE A 18 12.57 -27.83 -33.36
N LYS A 19 12.17 -26.58 -33.65
CA LYS A 19 12.89 -25.70 -34.60
C LYS A 19 13.99 -24.86 -33.93
N THR A 20 13.96 -24.75 -32.62
CA THR A 20 14.87 -23.94 -31.82
C THR A 20 14.92 -24.48 -30.40
N GLU A 21 16.03 -24.28 -29.71
CA GLU A 21 16.18 -24.58 -28.29
C GLU A 21 16.19 -23.25 -27.53
N LEU A 22 15.26 -23.09 -26.59
CA LEU A 22 15.27 -21.98 -25.65
C LEU A 22 16.24 -22.33 -24.52
N ASN A 23 17.44 -21.78 -24.57
CA ASN A 23 18.38 -21.88 -23.45
C ASN A 23 17.94 -20.96 -22.29
N LEU A 24 18.51 -21.18 -21.11
CA LEU A 24 18.22 -20.38 -19.91
C LEU A 24 18.36 -18.87 -20.17
N ILE A 25 19.37 -18.48 -20.95
CA ILE A 25 19.64 -17.07 -21.32
C ILE A 25 18.48 -16.50 -22.14
N GLY A 26 17.95 -17.26 -23.10
CA GLY A 26 16.83 -16.86 -23.95
C GLY A 26 15.55 -16.63 -23.16
N ILE A 27 15.27 -17.50 -22.17
CA ILE A 27 14.11 -17.35 -21.28
C ILE A 27 14.28 -16.14 -20.35
N VAL A 28 15.45 -15.96 -19.74
CA VAL A 28 15.74 -14.79 -18.87
C VAL A 28 15.60 -13.50 -19.66
N LYS A 29 16.15 -13.45 -20.88
CA LYS A 29 16.08 -12.26 -21.74
C LYS A 29 14.64 -11.93 -22.13
N ALA A 30 13.87 -12.92 -22.57
CA ALA A 30 12.46 -12.73 -22.91
C ALA A 30 11.65 -12.25 -21.69
N GLY A 31 11.92 -12.79 -20.51
CA GLY A 31 11.31 -12.32 -19.26
C GLY A 31 11.63 -10.85 -18.94
N MET A 32 12.88 -10.43 -19.12
CA MET A 32 13.29 -9.03 -18.91
C MET A 32 12.63 -8.08 -19.91
N GLU A 33 12.57 -8.46 -21.20
CA GLU A 33 11.90 -7.68 -22.25
C GLU A 33 10.40 -7.54 -21.95
N TYR A 34 9.74 -8.64 -21.60
CA TYR A 34 8.34 -8.64 -21.18
C TYR A 34 8.08 -7.68 -20.02
N ILE A 35 8.87 -7.77 -18.93
CA ILE A 35 8.73 -6.88 -17.76
C ILE A 35 8.89 -5.41 -18.19
N LYS A 36 9.89 -5.10 -19.03
CA LYS A 36 10.15 -3.74 -19.48
C LYS A 36 9.01 -3.17 -20.33
N GLU A 37 8.37 -3.98 -21.17
CA GLU A 37 7.22 -3.58 -21.98
C GLU A 37 5.94 -3.40 -21.17
N HIS A 38 5.79 -4.15 -20.07
CA HIS A 38 4.57 -4.16 -19.26
C HIS A 38 4.63 -3.23 -18.04
N ILE A 39 5.79 -2.61 -17.78
CA ILE A 39 5.93 -1.55 -16.78
C ILE A 39 5.74 -0.19 -17.47
N ASN A 40 4.78 0.61 -16.98
CA ASN A 40 4.65 2.00 -17.39
C ASN A 40 5.59 2.90 -16.56
N VAL A 41 6.81 3.08 -17.06
CA VAL A 41 7.86 3.86 -16.37
C VAL A 41 7.47 5.32 -16.17
N GLU A 42 6.68 5.92 -17.07
CA GLU A 42 6.26 7.32 -16.94
C GLU A 42 5.27 7.52 -15.79
N LYS A 43 4.28 6.62 -15.64
CA LYS A 43 3.37 6.62 -14.49
C LYS A 43 4.09 6.42 -13.15
N ILE A 44 5.18 5.65 -13.14
CA ILE A 44 5.99 5.45 -11.92
C ILE A 44 6.74 6.73 -11.56
N LYS A 45 7.30 7.43 -12.55
CA LYS A 45 8.00 8.69 -12.32
C LYS A 45 7.08 9.77 -11.78
N GLU A 46 5.86 9.89 -12.31
CA GLU A 46 4.89 10.90 -11.82
C GLU A 46 4.50 10.69 -10.35
N LYS A 47 4.35 9.44 -9.90
CA LYS A 47 3.99 9.13 -8.50
C LYS A 47 5.17 9.15 -7.54
N ALA A 48 6.38 8.88 -8.00
CA ALA A 48 7.53 8.70 -7.11
C ALA A 48 8.06 10.00 -6.46
N PHE A 49 7.64 11.19 -6.91
CA PHE A 49 8.19 12.46 -6.40
C PHE A 49 7.28 13.20 -5.40
N ASP A 50 5.96 13.24 -5.62
CA ASP A 50 5.05 14.02 -4.76
C ASP A 50 4.07 13.16 -3.93
N GLU A 51 3.66 11.98 -4.42
CA GLU A 51 2.63 11.15 -3.77
C GLU A 51 2.97 9.65 -3.81
N SER A 52 3.41 9.09 -2.69
CA SER A 52 3.75 7.67 -2.57
C SER A 52 2.82 6.92 -1.63
N THR A 53 2.39 5.72 -2.05
CA THR A 53 1.63 4.78 -1.21
C THR A 53 2.46 3.52 -0.99
N ALA A 54 2.72 3.18 0.26
CA ALA A 54 3.30 1.90 0.64
C ALA A 54 2.21 1.02 1.27
N ALA A 55 1.96 -0.15 0.68
CA ALA A 55 1.09 -1.17 1.24
C ALA A 55 1.93 -2.43 1.51
N THR A 56 1.93 -2.90 2.75
CA THR A 56 2.61 -4.13 3.14
C THR A 56 1.60 -5.09 3.76
N SER A 57 1.67 -6.37 3.36
CA SER A 57 0.83 -7.43 3.91
C SER A 57 1.68 -8.67 4.19
N GLY A 58 1.17 -9.62 4.98
CA GLY A 58 1.86 -10.86 5.33
C GLY A 58 2.40 -10.92 6.76
N TYR A 59 2.89 -12.11 7.14
CA TYR A 59 3.41 -12.36 8.48
C TYR A 59 4.76 -11.69 8.69
N ARG A 60 4.90 -10.91 9.78
CA ARG A 60 6.11 -10.11 10.11
C ARG A 60 6.42 -9.00 9.11
N SER A 61 5.39 -8.43 8.48
CA SER A 61 5.53 -7.25 7.61
C SER A 61 5.53 -5.96 8.43
N THR A 62 6.29 -4.97 7.96
CA THR A 62 6.36 -3.63 8.56
C THR A 62 6.25 -2.58 7.45
N ALA A 63 5.40 -1.58 7.65
CA ALA A 63 5.37 -0.36 6.87
C ALA A 63 5.51 0.85 7.81
N ALA A 64 6.18 1.88 7.34
CA ALA A 64 6.22 3.19 7.99
C ALA A 64 5.93 4.25 6.93
N THR A 65 4.97 5.13 7.22
CA THR A 65 4.60 6.25 6.36
C THR A 65 4.94 7.55 7.09
N SER A 66 5.60 8.48 6.38
CA SER A 66 6.00 9.78 6.91
C SER A 66 5.91 10.83 5.82
N GLY A 67 5.60 12.08 6.18
CA GLY A 67 5.39 13.17 5.23
C GLY A 67 4.03 13.84 5.43
N ASN A 68 3.81 15.01 4.86
CA ASN A 68 2.56 15.75 5.00
C ASN A 68 1.39 14.96 4.40
N ARG A 69 0.21 15.02 5.03
CA ARG A 69 -1.03 14.31 4.61
C ARG A 69 -0.86 12.81 4.42
N SER A 70 0.05 12.18 5.18
CA SER A 70 0.21 10.74 5.15
C SER A 70 -0.97 10.02 5.80
N THR A 71 -1.24 8.81 5.32
CA THR A 71 -2.26 7.93 5.87
C THR A 71 -1.64 6.61 6.31
N ALA A 72 -1.86 6.23 7.57
CA ALA A 72 -1.42 4.94 8.12
C ALA A 72 -2.62 4.05 8.45
N ILE A 73 -2.61 2.81 7.96
CA ILE A 73 -3.71 1.84 8.14
C ILE A 73 -3.13 0.51 8.62
N VAL A 74 -3.75 -0.06 9.65
CA VAL A 74 -3.48 -1.44 10.09
C VAL A 74 -4.80 -2.20 10.30
N GLU A 75 -4.90 -3.41 9.76
CA GLU A 75 -6.13 -4.23 9.80
C GLU A 75 -5.99 -5.51 10.65
N GLY A 76 -4.80 -5.75 11.22
CA GLY A 76 -4.50 -6.92 12.05
C GLY A 76 -4.84 -6.71 13.54
N GLU A 77 -4.65 -7.75 14.36
CA GLU A 77 -4.78 -7.65 15.82
C GLU A 77 -3.51 -7.07 16.44
N ASP A 78 -3.66 -6.36 17.58
CA ASP A 78 -2.58 -5.79 18.41
C ASP A 78 -1.48 -5.04 17.62
N SER A 79 -1.87 -4.45 16.49
CA SER A 79 -0.97 -3.73 15.58
C SER A 79 -0.89 -2.24 15.91
N VAL A 80 0.08 -1.53 15.34
CA VAL A 80 0.27 -0.10 15.55
C VAL A 80 0.29 0.65 14.21
N ALA A 81 -0.62 1.60 14.01
CA ALA A 81 -0.55 2.57 12.92
C ALA A 81 0.06 3.88 13.41
N ILE A 82 1.03 4.42 12.65
CA ILE A 82 1.77 5.62 13.05
C ILE A 82 1.69 6.66 11.93
N ALA A 83 1.14 7.84 12.24
CA ALA A 83 1.01 8.98 11.34
C ALA A 83 1.63 10.23 11.98
N LEU A 84 2.88 10.56 11.63
CA LEU A 84 3.67 11.62 12.29
C LEU A 84 3.83 12.90 11.46
N GLY A 85 3.34 12.93 10.24
CA GLY A 85 3.40 14.13 9.40
C GLY A 85 2.32 15.15 9.74
N ALA A 86 2.49 16.38 9.27
CA ALA A 86 1.44 17.40 9.35
C ALA A 86 0.18 16.90 8.63
N ARG A 87 -1.00 17.22 9.19
CA ARG A 87 -2.32 16.83 8.64
C ARG A 87 -2.46 15.33 8.30
N SER A 88 -1.71 14.48 9.00
CA SER A 88 -1.68 13.04 8.74
C SER A 88 -2.69 12.32 9.64
N LYS A 89 -3.28 11.24 9.12
CA LYS A 89 -4.34 10.49 9.81
C LYS A 89 -4.01 9.01 9.90
N ALA A 90 -4.50 8.35 10.95
CA ALA A 90 -4.35 6.91 11.11
C ALA A 90 -5.68 6.23 11.43
N LYS A 91 -5.81 4.96 11.03
CA LYS A 91 -6.89 4.08 11.48
C LYS A 91 -6.36 2.68 11.76
N GLY A 92 -7.09 1.96 12.61
CA GLY A 92 -6.74 0.61 13.01
C GLY A 92 -7.98 -0.24 13.30
N ALA A 93 -7.82 -1.56 13.21
CA ALA A 93 -8.81 -2.51 13.70
C ALA A 93 -8.93 -2.45 15.24
N LEU A 94 -10.01 -3.02 15.79
CA LEU A 94 -10.23 -3.10 17.24
C LEU A 94 -9.04 -3.74 17.95
N GLY A 95 -8.57 -3.14 19.04
CA GLY A 95 -7.40 -3.58 19.81
C GLY A 95 -6.06 -3.02 19.32
N CYS A 96 -6.00 -2.45 18.10
CA CYS A 96 -4.80 -1.76 17.62
C CYS A 96 -4.50 -0.47 18.38
N TRP A 97 -3.33 0.07 18.13
CA TRP A 97 -2.89 1.37 18.63
C TRP A 97 -2.64 2.36 17.49
N LEU A 98 -3.00 3.61 17.72
CA LEU A 98 -2.76 4.73 16.82
C LEU A 98 -1.75 5.67 17.48
N ILE A 99 -0.70 6.04 16.76
CA ILE A 99 0.23 7.11 17.15
C ILE A 99 0.02 8.27 16.20
N LEU A 100 -0.43 9.40 16.74
CA LEU A 100 -0.83 10.59 16.00
C LEU A 100 0.02 11.79 16.42
N ALA A 101 0.38 12.65 15.47
CA ALA A 101 1.12 13.88 15.73
C ALA A 101 0.27 15.12 15.45
N GLU A 102 0.34 16.09 16.34
CA GLU A 102 -0.24 17.42 16.18
C GLU A 102 0.86 18.40 15.74
N TRP A 103 0.53 19.28 14.80
CA TRP A 103 1.45 20.26 14.24
C TRP A 103 0.83 21.65 14.32
N GLU A 104 1.68 22.65 14.52
CA GLU A 104 1.32 24.05 14.56
C GLU A 104 2.26 24.85 13.65
N GLU A 105 1.79 25.99 13.14
CA GLU A 105 2.54 26.86 12.25
C GLU A 105 2.97 28.12 13.01
N ASN A 106 4.24 28.50 12.86
CA ASN A 106 4.79 29.75 13.36
C ASN A 106 5.59 30.46 12.25
N ASP A 107 6.22 31.60 12.59
CA ASP A 107 7.00 32.40 11.63
C ASP A 107 8.18 31.63 10.99
N ASP A 108 8.69 30.58 11.65
CA ASP A 108 9.78 29.72 11.18
C ASP A 108 9.27 28.49 10.40
N GLY A 109 7.95 28.32 10.29
CA GLY A 109 7.28 27.23 9.58
C GLY A 109 6.50 26.28 10.49
N MET A 110 6.25 25.06 10.00
CA MET A 110 5.54 24.05 10.77
C MET A 110 6.44 23.35 11.79
N TYR A 111 5.98 23.26 13.04
CA TYR A 111 6.62 22.51 14.10
C TYR A 111 5.65 21.53 14.73
N ARG A 112 6.20 20.44 15.28
CA ARG A 112 5.40 19.40 15.94
C ARG A 112 5.07 19.83 17.36
N LYS A 113 3.78 19.95 17.67
CA LYS A 113 3.24 20.38 18.97
C LYS A 113 3.16 19.23 19.97
N ASP A 114 2.64 18.06 19.55
CA ASP A 114 2.51 16.88 20.42
C ASP A 114 2.50 15.57 19.61
N VAL A 115 2.73 14.44 20.30
CA VAL A 115 2.54 13.08 19.78
C VAL A 115 1.88 12.23 20.86
N LYS A 116 0.71 11.67 20.56
CA LYS A 116 -0.05 10.84 21.50
C LYS A 116 -0.35 9.46 20.94
N CYS A 117 -0.58 8.52 21.85
CA CYS A 117 -0.87 7.12 21.57
C CYS A 117 -2.27 6.78 22.08
N PHE A 118 -3.10 6.19 21.22
CA PHE A 118 -4.49 5.87 21.53
C PHE A 118 -4.77 4.41 21.19
N LYS A 119 -5.51 3.71 22.03
CA LYS A 119 -6.00 2.36 21.73
C LYS A 119 -7.31 2.47 20.96
N VAL A 120 -7.45 1.69 19.90
CA VAL A 120 -8.72 1.45 19.22
C VAL A 120 -9.57 0.56 20.12
N ASP A 121 -10.37 1.16 20.98
CA ASP A 121 -11.18 0.49 22.00
C ASP A 121 -12.61 0.20 21.55
N GLY A 122 -13.06 0.79 20.43
CA GLY A 122 -14.41 0.66 19.91
C GLY A 122 -15.44 1.60 20.57
N GLU A 123 -15.03 2.37 21.58
CA GLU A 123 -15.89 3.30 22.33
C GLU A 123 -15.51 4.75 22.02
N ILE A 124 -14.31 5.16 22.43
CA ILE A 124 -13.75 6.48 22.19
C ILE A 124 -13.12 6.50 20.80
N ILE A 125 -12.29 5.49 20.52
CA ILE A 125 -11.63 5.31 19.22
C ILE A 125 -12.27 4.12 18.52
N LYS A 126 -13.15 4.43 17.57
CA LYS A 126 -13.90 3.46 16.78
C LYS A 126 -12.97 2.74 15.82
N ALA A 127 -13.17 1.43 15.69
CA ALA A 127 -12.45 0.63 14.72
C ALA A 127 -12.71 1.12 13.28
N ASP A 128 -11.68 0.99 12.44
CA ASP A 128 -11.72 1.26 11.01
C ASP A 128 -12.10 2.71 10.61
N MET A 129 -11.99 3.65 11.56
CA MET A 129 -12.21 5.07 11.35
C MET A 129 -10.90 5.86 11.44
N PHE A 130 -10.78 6.93 10.63
CA PHE A 130 -9.59 7.78 10.64
C PHE A 130 -9.62 8.79 11.77
N TYR A 131 -8.46 8.97 12.41
CA TYR A 131 -8.25 9.94 13.46
C TYR A 131 -7.02 10.81 13.21
N MET A 132 -7.11 12.07 13.66
CA MET A 132 -6.03 13.05 13.74
C MET A 132 -5.86 13.52 15.18
N LEU A 133 -4.69 14.07 15.53
CA LEU A 133 -4.47 14.70 16.84
C LEU A 133 -4.72 16.20 16.71
N GLU A 134 -5.71 16.70 17.45
CA GLU A 134 -6.06 18.13 17.50
C GLU A 134 -6.31 18.52 18.96
N ASP A 135 -5.66 19.58 19.43
CA ASP A 135 -5.70 20.04 20.82
C ASP A 135 -5.47 18.92 21.85
N GLY A 136 -4.57 18.00 21.50
CA GLY A 136 -4.23 16.85 22.33
C GLY A 136 -5.29 15.74 22.38
N GLU A 137 -6.35 15.79 21.59
CA GLU A 137 -7.38 14.75 21.52
C GLU A 137 -7.42 14.09 20.14
N ALA A 138 -7.81 12.81 20.10
CA ALA A 138 -7.99 12.10 18.84
C ALA A 138 -9.36 12.48 18.24
N VAL A 139 -9.33 13.24 17.15
CA VAL A 139 -10.53 13.73 16.45
C VAL A 139 -10.83 12.85 15.24
N LEU A 140 -12.10 12.45 15.09
CA LEU A 140 -12.59 11.66 13.98
C LEU A 140 -12.57 12.48 12.67
N VAL A 141 -12.00 11.92 11.61
CA VAL A 141 -11.94 12.55 10.29
C VAL A 141 -12.84 11.79 9.33
N ASP A 142 -13.74 12.50 8.66
CA ASP A 142 -14.63 11.90 7.68
C ASP A 142 -13.87 11.60 6.38
N SER A 143 -14.22 10.52 5.70
CA SER A 143 -13.56 10.12 4.44
C SER A 143 -13.85 11.06 3.25
N GLY A 144 -14.61 12.15 3.48
CA GLY A 144 -14.90 13.18 2.47
C GLY A 144 -13.84 14.29 2.36
N ASP A 145 -12.97 14.41 3.37
CA ASP A 145 -11.96 15.48 3.44
C ASP A 145 -10.64 15.06 2.75
N GLU A 146 -10.73 14.67 1.48
CA GLU A 146 -9.58 14.39 0.61
C GLU A 146 -9.16 15.60 -0.23
N ASN A 147 -9.82 16.76 -0.08
CA ASN A 147 -9.68 17.93 -0.96
C ASN A 147 -9.28 19.25 -0.25
N GLU A 148 -8.37 19.24 0.72
CA GLU A 148 -7.70 20.47 1.17
C GLU A 148 -6.20 20.29 1.34
#